data_AF-A0A928KP34-F1
#
_entry.id   AF-A0A928KP34-F1
#
_cell.length_a   1.000
_cell.length_b   1.000
_cell.length_c   1.000
_cell.angle_alpha   90.00
_cell.angle_beta   90.00
_cell.angle_gamma   90.00
#
_symmetry.space_group_name_H-M   'P 1'
#
loop_
_entity.id
_entity.type
_entity.pdbx_description
1 polymer ?
#
loop_
_entity_poly.entity_id
_entity_poly.type
_entity_poly.pdbx_seq_one_letter_code
_entity_poly.pdbx_strand_id
1 'polypeptide(L)'
;MKRLLSTVLALTMLLASLSATLSAQAATPNAPAFSTDSGAYTDSVTIVLRSGSLLNTVYYRIYEYGMNNHAGALKQDTTRYVLPFKITESCYIDAWSDNGDETSEVVTNRYYIRYSSDEGRFTVDEDGVLRGYTGNTPNLVIPDKVDGITVTKIGSQVFTQYKRDNYYGTIHYYNNDDYSNFLESVTLPDTCTEIEYAAFCACVHLKNVYGGNLKIIGDYAFDRCVSLESIDLSNTELIDRYAFEYNQSLKTVESDTVKTVRDKAFEYCTLERLVLPNLETLGDGDIYSKYINIGKVEELRSRDQYHVGNRITTSTMLAPNLKKIGGTTIVHYASSPRDVIVPKLAGALGASIRLSDSGLRFGFNWDNGTDYQAAHTDDVEYGFVYAYERTDDLTVENGKRRVAEKRVDADGKTSFNLVFTDIPKANYDTEISARAYVRINGVYFYSDILTRSFEGVANAVLADPDIDENIKSQLRLTLEA
;
A
#
# COMPACT_ATOMS: atom_id res chain seq x y z
N MET A 1 -0.12 -70.26 38.26
CA MET A 1 -0.69 -69.23 39.17
C MET A 1 0.05 -67.89 39.13
N LYS A 2 1.36 -67.80 39.43
CA LYS A 2 2.08 -66.50 39.45
C LYS A 2 2.01 -65.69 38.15
N ARG A 3 2.07 -66.34 36.97
CA ARG A 3 1.93 -65.67 35.66
C ARG A 3 0.52 -65.17 35.34
N LEU A 4 -0.52 -65.83 35.87
CA LEU A 4 -1.91 -65.41 35.68
C LEU A 4 -2.21 -64.19 36.57
N LEU A 5 -1.68 -64.19 37.80
CA LEU A 5 -1.83 -63.08 38.73
C LEU A 5 -1.12 -61.81 38.20
N SER A 6 0.05 -61.95 37.55
CA SER A 6 0.76 -60.81 36.95
C SER A 6 0.06 -60.25 35.72
N THR A 7 -0.60 -61.09 34.91
CA THR A 7 -1.36 -60.62 33.74
C THR A 7 -2.66 -59.96 34.14
N VAL A 8 -3.38 -60.49 35.13
CA VAL A 8 -4.59 -59.84 35.66
C VAL A 8 -4.24 -58.51 36.32
N LEU A 9 -3.16 -58.44 37.12
CA LEU A 9 -2.71 -57.20 37.75
C LEU A 9 -2.29 -56.14 36.72
N ALA A 10 -1.59 -56.56 35.66
CA ALA A 10 -1.22 -55.69 34.54
C ALA A 10 -2.46 -55.19 33.77
N LEU A 11 -3.46 -56.05 33.54
CA LEU A 11 -4.70 -55.66 32.87
C LEU A 11 -5.55 -54.72 33.72
N THR A 12 -5.63 -54.94 35.03
CA THR A 12 -6.32 -54.03 35.96
C THR A 12 -5.60 -52.70 36.10
N MET A 13 -4.26 -52.66 36.05
CA MET A 13 -3.50 -51.41 36.01
C MET A 13 -3.65 -50.70 34.66
N LEU A 14 -3.75 -51.44 33.55
CA LEU A 14 -4.04 -50.88 32.23
C LEU A 14 -5.44 -50.25 32.19
N LEU A 15 -6.46 -50.96 32.70
CA LEU A 15 -7.84 -50.45 32.82
C LEU A 15 -7.95 -49.27 33.80
N ALA A 16 -7.24 -49.31 34.92
CA ALA A 16 -7.17 -48.18 35.85
C ALA A 16 -6.48 -46.97 35.20
N SER A 17 -5.41 -47.17 34.43
CA SER A 17 -4.74 -46.11 33.66
C SER A 17 -5.60 -45.55 32.53
N LEU A 18 -6.42 -46.39 31.88
CA LEU A 18 -7.40 -45.99 30.87
C LEU A 18 -8.58 -45.21 31.48
N SER A 19 -9.00 -45.57 32.70
CA SER A 19 -10.04 -44.84 33.44
C SER A 19 -9.51 -43.52 34.02
N ALA A 20 -8.23 -43.46 34.41
CA ALA A 20 -7.58 -42.26 34.91
C ALA A 20 -7.32 -41.25 33.78
N THR A 21 -7.02 -41.71 32.55
CA THR A 21 -6.97 -40.83 31.37
C THR A 21 -8.35 -40.35 30.91
N LEU A 22 -9.44 -41.07 31.21
CA LEU A 22 -10.81 -40.59 30.97
C LEU A 22 -11.29 -39.56 32.01
N SER A 23 -10.56 -39.37 33.11
CA SER A 23 -10.86 -38.35 34.14
C SER A 23 -9.99 -37.10 34.04
N ALA A 24 -9.11 -37.03 33.04
CA ALA A 24 -8.51 -35.77 32.66
C ALA A 24 -9.64 -34.91 32.09
N GLN A 25 -10.02 -33.86 32.83
CA GLN A 25 -10.77 -32.70 32.35
C GLN A 25 -10.53 -32.57 30.84
N ALA A 26 -11.56 -32.85 30.02
CA ALA A 26 -11.38 -33.03 28.58
C ALA A 26 -10.60 -31.83 28.06
N ALA A 27 -9.33 -32.04 27.73
CA ALA A 27 -8.44 -30.93 27.39
C ALA A 27 -9.09 -30.19 26.22
N THR A 28 -9.21 -28.86 26.33
CA THR A 28 -9.71 -27.99 25.27
C THR A 28 -9.17 -28.49 23.93
N PRO A 29 -10.04 -28.91 22.99
CA PRO A 29 -9.57 -29.59 21.80
C PRO A 29 -8.71 -28.64 20.96
N ASN A 30 -7.60 -29.14 20.42
CA ASN A 30 -6.76 -28.36 19.51
C ASN A 30 -7.43 -28.21 18.15
N ALA A 31 -7.19 -27.07 17.50
CA ALA A 31 -7.64 -26.86 16.13
C ALA A 31 -7.05 -27.92 15.18
N PRO A 32 -7.83 -28.36 14.17
CA PRO A 32 -7.37 -29.37 13.23
C PRO A 32 -6.28 -28.78 12.32
N ALA A 33 -5.26 -29.58 12.03
CA ALA A 33 -4.23 -29.23 11.06
C ALA A 33 -4.68 -29.63 9.64
N PHE A 34 -4.49 -28.72 8.68
CA PHE A 34 -4.63 -29.01 7.26
C PHE A 34 -3.37 -29.72 6.76
N SER A 35 -3.52 -30.78 5.96
CA SER A 35 -2.38 -31.44 5.30
C SER A 35 -1.76 -30.65 4.17
N THR A 36 -2.45 -29.60 3.73
CA THR A 36 -2.11 -28.86 2.52
C THR A 36 -2.27 -27.38 2.81
N ASP A 37 -1.20 -26.63 2.58
CA ASP A 37 -1.11 -25.22 2.94
C ASP A 37 -2.16 -24.37 2.22
N SER A 38 -2.59 -23.27 2.82
CA SER A 38 -3.37 -22.28 2.08
C SER A 38 -2.54 -21.67 0.95
N GLY A 39 -3.13 -21.38 -0.20
CA GLY A 39 -2.38 -20.81 -1.32
C GLY A 39 -3.07 -20.97 -2.67
N ALA A 40 -2.33 -20.68 -3.73
CA ALA A 40 -2.77 -20.84 -5.11
C ALA A 40 -2.34 -22.18 -5.69
N TYR A 41 -3.24 -22.81 -6.44
CA TYR A 41 -3.07 -24.14 -7.01
C TYR A 41 -3.59 -24.16 -8.45
N THR A 42 -2.87 -24.88 -9.32
CA THR A 42 -3.16 -24.99 -10.77
C THR A 42 -3.99 -26.22 -11.13
N ASP A 43 -4.25 -27.08 -10.15
CA ASP A 43 -5.16 -28.23 -10.21
C ASP A 43 -5.92 -28.30 -8.87
N SER A 44 -6.93 -29.13 -8.86
CA SER A 44 -7.71 -29.52 -7.70
C SER A 44 -6.85 -30.12 -6.57
N VAL A 45 -7.13 -29.68 -5.34
CA VAL A 45 -6.35 -29.99 -4.14
C VAL A 45 -7.10 -30.97 -3.27
N THR A 46 -6.40 -31.97 -2.73
CA THR A 46 -6.97 -32.89 -1.74
C THR A 46 -6.71 -32.36 -0.33
N ILE A 47 -7.78 -32.13 0.44
CA ILE A 47 -7.72 -31.66 1.81
C ILE A 47 -7.86 -32.85 2.76
N VAL A 48 -6.88 -32.98 3.67
CA VAL A 48 -6.94 -33.87 4.82
C VAL A 48 -6.88 -33.04 6.08
N LEU A 49 -7.88 -33.18 6.94
CA LEU A 49 -7.91 -32.54 8.26
C LEU A 49 -7.46 -33.55 9.33
N ARG A 50 -6.56 -33.13 10.22
CA ARG A 50 -6.01 -33.98 11.29
C ARG A 50 -6.26 -33.35 12.65
N SER A 51 -6.97 -34.07 13.52
CA SER A 51 -7.04 -33.75 14.95
C SER A 51 -5.79 -34.29 15.67
N GLY A 52 -5.29 -33.54 16.67
CA GLY A 52 -4.24 -33.99 17.57
C GLY A 52 -4.68 -35.08 18.57
N SER A 53 -5.98 -35.40 18.62
CA SER A 53 -6.55 -36.43 19.49
C SER A 53 -7.60 -37.26 18.75
N LEU A 54 -7.58 -38.58 18.95
CA LEU A 54 -8.58 -39.52 18.41
C LEU A 54 -9.95 -39.41 19.11
N LEU A 55 -10.03 -38.67 20.23
CA LEU A 55 -11.27 -38.44 20.95
C LEU A 55 -12.06 -37.24 20.40
N ASN A 56 -11.45 -36.41 19.55
CA ASN A 56 -12.11 -35.23 19.00
C ASN A 56 -12.70 -35.53 17.62
N THR A 57 -13.89 -35.01 17.37
CA THR A 57 -14.53 -34.97 16.05
C THR A 57 -14.17 -33.68 15.34
N VAL A 58 -13.76 -33.76 14.08
CA VAL A 58 -13.44 -32.58 13.27
C VAL A 58 -14.65 -32.18 12.42
N TYR A 59 -14.93 -30.88 12.37
CA TYR A 59 -15.94 -30.28 11.52
C TYR A 59 -15.31 -29.26 10.58
N TYR A 60 -15.95 -29.04 9.44
CA TYR A 60 -15.56 -28.00 8.49
C TYR A 60 -16.77 -27.41 7.76
N ARG A 61 -16.58 -26.23 7.17
CA ARG A 61 -17.52 -25.57 6.25
C ARG A 61 -16.75 -24.89 5.13
N ILE A 62 -17.39 -24.73 3.98
CA ILE A 62 -16.77 -24.15 2.78
C ILE A 62 -17.54 -22.93 2.33
N TYR A 63 -16.83 -21.83 2.09
CA TYR A 63 -17.36 -20.60 1.52
C TYR A 63 -16.84 -20.36 0.12
N GLU A 64 -17.66 -19.71 -0.69
CA GLU A 64 -17.21 -19.08 -1.91
C GLU A 64 -16.19 -17.98 -1.62
N TYR A 65 -15.40 -17.68 -2.63
CA TYR A 65 -14.47 -16.58 -2.57
C TYR A 65 -15.21 -15.23 -2.72
N GLY A 66 -15.21 -14.38 -1.69
CA GLY A 66 -15.85 -13.07 -1.70
C GLY A 66 -14.91 -11.93 -2.14
N MET A 67 -15.50 -10.78 -2.47
CA MET A 67 -14.76 -9.55 -2.75
C MET A 67 -14.04 -9.02 -1.49
N ASN A 68 -12.96 -8.25 -1.66
CA ASN A 68 -12.25 -7.55 -0.58
C ASN A 68 -11.77 -8.46 0.57
N ASN A 69 -11.27 -9.66 0.28
CA ASN A 69 -10.73 -10.62 1.25
C ASN A 69 -11.73 -11.18 2.28
N HIS A 70 -13.04 -11.11 2.03
CA HIS A 70 -14.06 -11.66 2.93
C HIS A 70 -14.63 -12.99 2.40
N ALA A 71 -15.10 -13.87 3.29
CA ALA A 71 -15.79 -15.10 2.92
C ALA A 71 -17.12 -14.76 2.20
N GLY A 72 -17.36 -15.40 1.06
CA GLY A 72 -18.56 -15.23 0.24
C GLY A 72 -19.74 -16.09 0.72
N ALA A 73 -20.64 -16.46 -0.19
CA ALA A 73 -21.78 -17.31 0.14
C ALA A 73 -21.34 -18.69 0.65
N LEU A 74 -22.13 -19.29 1.56
CA LEU A 74 -21.86 -20.63 2.09
C LEU A 74 -22.11 -21.67 0.99
N LYS A 75 -21.05 -22.36 0.56
CA LYS A 75 -21.11 -23.43 -0.45
C LYS A 75 -21.37 -24.79 0.18
N GLN A 76 -20.80 -25.02 1.36
CA GLN A 76 -21.02 -26.21 2.15
C GLN A 76 -21.17 -25.84 3.62
N ASP A 77 -22.31 -26.21 4.20
CA ASP A 77 -22.59 -26.03 5.61
C ASP A 77 -21.75 -26.97 6.49
N THR A 78 -21.80 -26.74 7.79
CA THR A 78 -21.10 -27.48 8.83
C THR A 78 -21.22 -28.99 8.62
N THR A 79 -20.10 -29.60 8.25
CA THR A 79 -20.01 -31.01 7.87
C THR A 79 -18.98 -31.70 8.76
N ARG A 80 -19.34 -32.87 9.29
CA ARG A 80 -18.40 -33.74 10.01
C ARG A 80 -17.36 -34.32 9.05
N TYR A 81 -16.09 -34.07 9.30
CA TYR A 81 -15.00 -34.64 8.53
C TYR A 81 -14.85 -36.14 8.83
N VAL A 82 -14.93 -36.95 7.78
CA VAL A 82 -14.83 -38.42 7.86
C VAL A 82 -13.75 -38.99 6.95
N LEU A 83 -13.49 -38.35 5.82
CA LEU A 83 -12.54 -38.78 4.79
C LEU A 83 -11.97 -37.55 4.07
N PRO A 84 -10.78 -37.66 3.46
CA PRO A 84 -10.23 -36.64 2.57
C PRO A 84 -11.21 -36.25 1.46
N PHE A 85 -11.22 -34.98 1.09
CA PHE A 85 -12.07 -34.46 0.00
C PHE A 85 -11.27 -33.57 -0.94
N LYS A 86 -11.74 -33.44 -2.19
CA LYS A 86 -11.09 -32.63 -3.22
C LYS A 86 -11.80 -31.30 -3.36
N ILE A 87 -11.05 -30.21 -3.44
CA ILE A 87 -11.54 -28.91 -3.86
C ILE A 87 -11.10 -28.64 -5.30
N THR A 88 -12.04 -28.22 -6.14
CA THR A 88 -11.82 -27.96 -7.57
C THR A 88 -12.04 -26.51 -7.94
N GLU A 89 -12.51 -25.69 -7.00
CA GLU A 89 -12.80 -24.28 -7.18
C GLU A 89 -12.23 -23.48 -6.02
N SER A 90 -11.93 -22.20 -6.26
CA SER A 90 -11.41 -21.28 -5.24
C SER A 90 -12.42 -21.12 -4.09
N CYS A 91 -11.95 -21.28 -2.85
CA CYS A 91 -12.82 -21.27 -1.67
C CYS A 91 -12.05 -20.90 -0.38
N TYR A 92 -12.82 -20.59 0.67
CA TYR A 92 -12.35 -20.58 2.05
C TYR A 92 -12.85 -21.83 2.76
N ILE A 93 -12.01 -22.43 3.60
CA ILE A 93 -12.37 -23.56 4.44
C ILE A 93 -12.10 -23.19 5.88
N ASP A 94 -13.16 -23.17 6.69
CA ASP A 94 -13.06 -23.10 8.14
C ASP A 94 -13.11 -24.51 8.69
N ALA A 95 -12.23 -24.84 9.65
CA ALA A 95 -12.23 -26.13 10.32
C ALA A 95 -11.99 -26.00 11.83
N TRP A 96 -12.64 -26.85 12.62
CA TRP A 96 -12.50 -26.91 14.08
C TRP A 96 -12.70 -28.34 14.60
N SER A 97 -12.28 -28.58 15.84
CA SER A 97 -12.43 -29.86 16.55
C SER A 97 -13.42 -29.72 17.71
N ASP A 98 -14.11 -30.80 18.06
CA ASP A 98 -15.11 -30.86 19.13
C ASP A 98 -14.95 -32.18 19.89
N ASN A 99 -14.97 -32.14 21.23
CA ASN A 99 -14.84 -33.33 22.09
C ASN A 99 -16.16 -33.77 22.77
N GLY A 100 -17.27 -33.09 22.49
CA GLY A 100 -18.60 -33.30 23.08
C GLY A 100 -18.99 -32.27 24.14
N ASP A 101 -18.01 -31.60 24.75
CA ASP A 101 -18.22 -30.57 25.79
C ASP A 101 -17.75 -29.18 25.32
N GLU A 102 -16.66 -29.11 24.55
CA GLU A 102 -16.03 -27.87 24.07
C GLU A 102 -15.59 -27.97 22.59
N THR A 103 -15.44 -26.81 21.95
CA THR A 103 -14.91 -26.68 20.58
C THR A 103 -13.57 -25.93 20.55
N SER A 104 -12.71 -26.28 19.61
CA SER A 104 -11.44 -25.59 19.39
C SER A 104 -11.65 -24.20 18.78
N GLU A 105 -10.58 -23.41 18.71
CA GLU A 105 -10.52 -22.29 17.77
C GLU A 105 -10.76 -22.76 16.33
N VAL A 106 -11.33 -21.88 15.51
CA VAL A 106 -11.55 -22.11 14.07
C VAL A 106 -10.28 -21.71 13.32
N VAL A 107 -9.79 -22.60 12.47
CA VAL A 107 -8.71 -22.31 11.53
C VAL A 107 -9.30 -22.14 10.13
N THR A 108 -9.00 -21.00 9.52
CA THR A 108 -9.44 -20.66 8.17
C THR A 108 -8.28 -20.76 7.19
N ASN A 109 -8.39 -21.64 6.20
CA ASN A 109 -7.47 -21.71 5.07
C ASN A 109 -8.13 -21.23 3.78
N ARG A 110 -7.33 -20.54 2.95
CA ARG A 110 -7.75 -19.99 1.67
C ARG A 110 -7.10 -20.75 0.53
N TYR A 111 -7.92 -21.22 -0.41
CA TYR A 111 -7.45 -21.97 -1.57
C TYR A 111 -7.90 -21.27 -2.84
N TYR A 112 -6.94 -20.95 -3.71
CA TYR A 112 -7.21 -20.43 -5.05
C TYR A 112 -6.99 -21.53 -6.06
N ILE A 113 -8.05 -22.21 -6.48
CA ILE A 113 -7.97 -23.17 -7.58
C ILE A 113 -8.11 -22.40 -8.88
N ARG A 114 -7.03 -22.36 -9.63
CA ARG A 114 -6.97 -21.75 -10.95
C ARG A 114 -6.84 -22.88 -11.96
N TYR A 115 -7.86 -23.11 -12.78
CA TYR A 115 -7.72 -24.04 -13.89
C TYR A 115 -6.66 -23.48 -14.84
N SER A 116 -5.53 -24.19 -14.94
CA SER A 116 -4.59 -24.04 -16.04
C SER A 116 -5.40 -24.01 -17.34
N SER A 117 -5.37 -22.90 -18.06
CA SER A 117 -5.83 -22.88 -19.43
C SER A 117 -5.11 -23.99 -20.18
N ASP A 118 -5.86 -24.88 -20.81
CA ASP A 118 -5.38 -25.93 -21.71
C ASP A 118 -4.11 -25.45 -22.44
N GLU A 119 -2.96 -26.04 -22.10
CA GLU A 119 -1.63 -25.59 -22.51
C GLU A 119 -1.55 -25.46 -24.04
N GLY A 120 -2.29 -26.31 -24.77
CA GLY A 120 -2.39 -26.29 -26.23
C GLY A 120 -3.10 -25.04 -26.81
N ARG A 121 -3.64 -24.16 -25.97
CA ARG A 121 -4.19 -22.87 -26.41
C ARG A 121 -3.15 -21.76 -26.43
N PHE A 122 -2.00 -21.97 -25.82
CA PHE A 122 -0.89 -21.03 -25.83
C PHE A 122 0.09 -21.35 -26.96
N THR A 123 0.75 -20.32 -27.44
CA THR A 123 1.87 -20.46 -28.36
C THR A 123 3.02 -19.65 -27.80
N VAL A 124 4.16 -20.29 -27.59
CA VAL A 124 5.39 -19.67 -27.07
C VAL A 124 6.50 -19.91 -28.08
N ASP A 125 7.34 -18.90 -28.31
CA ASP A 125 8.51 -19.05 -29.18
C ASP A 125 9.74 -19.57 -28.42
N GLU A 126 10.85 -19.77 -29.14
CA GLU A 126 12.09 -20.32 -28.57
C GLU A 126 12.74 -19.44 -27.48
N ASP A 127 12.41 -18.14 -27.44
CA ASP A 127 12.91 -17.18 -26.45
C ASP A 127 12.04 -17.12 -25.18
N GLY A 128 10.96 -17.90 -25.13
CA GLY A 128 10.01 -17.88 -24.01
C GLY A 128 9.00 -16.74 -24.09
N VAL A 129 8.82 -16.12 -25.25
CA VAL A 129 7.81 -15.09 -25.45
C VAL A 129 6.48 -15.75 -25.80
N LEU A 130 5.45 -15.45 -25.01
CA LEU A 130 4.09 -15.85 -25.35
C LEU A 130 3.65 -15.11 -26.61
N ARG A 131 3.39 -15.82 -27.71
CA ARG A 131 3.00 -15.27 -29.02
C ARG A 131 1.51 -15.38 -29.31
N GLY A 132 0.79 -16.22 -28.59
CA GLY A 132 -0.64 -16.40 -28.85
C GLY A 132 -1.38 -17.06 -27.71
N TYR A 133 -2.67 -16.74 -27.63
CA TYR A 133 -3.66 -17.42 -26.81
C TYR A 133 -4.96 -17.55 -27.60
N THR A 134 -5.47 -18.76 -27.73
CA THR A 134 -6.71 -19.05 -28.51
C THR A 134 -7.94 -19.32 -27.64
N GLY A 135 -7.80 -19.21 -26.31
CA GLY A 135 -8.93 -19.37 -25.40
C GLY A 135 -9.73 -18.09 -25.18
N ASN A 136 -10.79 -18.20 -24.38
CA ASN A 136 -11.69 -17.10 -24.05
C ASN A 136 -12.18 -17.18 -22.60
N THR A 137 -11.24 -17.35 -21.66
CA THR A 137 -11.55 -17.40 -20.22
C THR A 137 -11.55 -15.99 -19.62
N PRO A 138 -12.50 -15.65 -18.74
CA PRO A 138 -12.46 -14.37 -18.02
C PRO A 138 -11.33 -14.31 -17.00
N ASN A 139 -10.88 -15.43 -16.45
CA ASN A 139 -9.76 -15.47 -15.51
C ASN A 139 -8.68 -16.39 -16.08
N LEU A 140 -7.59 -15.79 -16.53
CA LEU A 140 -6.51 -16.47 -17.24
C LEU A 140 -5.32 -16.72 -16.33
N VAL A 141 -4.75 -17.92 -16.38
CA VAL A 141 -3.42 -18.18 -15.81
C VAL A 141 -2.49 -18.60 -16.92
N ILE A 142 -1.46 -17.80 -17.12
CA ILE A 142 -0.41 -18.11 -18.07
C ILE A 142 0.55 -19.07 -17.35
N PRO A 143 0.78 -20.28 -17.88
CA PRO A 143 1.62 -21.27 -17.22
C PRO A 143 3.10 -20.85 -17.25
N ASP A 144 3.88 -21.31 -16.27
CA ASP A 144 5.33 -21.06 -16.21
C ASP A 144 6.05 -21.65 -17.43
N LYS A 145 5.49 -22.70 -18.03
CA LYS A 145 6.01 -23.35 -19.22
C LYS A 145 4.89 -23.68 -20.21
N VAL A 146 5.20 -23.57 -21.50
CA VAL A 146 4.39 -24.09 -22.60
C VAL A 146 5.30 -24.97 -23.45
N ASP A 147 4.93 -26.23 -23.66
CA ASP A 147 5.72 -27.22 -24.39
C ASP A 147 7.17 -27.35 -23.86
N GLY A 148 7.33 -27.19 -22.54
CA GLY A 148 8.62 -27.25 -21.85
C GLY A 148 9.45 -25.96 -21.92
N ILE A 149 9.02 -24.95 -22.68
CA ILE A 149 9.67 -23.64 -22.80
C ILE A 149 9.15 -22.73 -21.69
N THR A 150 10.06 -22.15 -20.91
CA THR A 150 9.70 -21.20 -19.84
C THR A 150 9.13 -19.91 -20.42
N VAL A 151 7.96 -19.48 -19.96
CA VAL A 151 7.36 -18.21 -20.34
C VAL A 151 8.04 -17.07 -19.57
N THR A 152 8.77 -16.22 -20.29
CA THR A 152 9.54 -15.11 -19.73
C THR A 152 8.98 -13.75 -20.10
N LYS A 153 8.14 -13.68 -21.15
CA LYS A 153 7.51 -12.43 -21.62
C LYS A 153 6.11 -12.65 -22.15
N ILE A 154 5.28 -11.62 -22.05
CA ILE A 154 4.02 -11.56 -22.80
C ILE A 154 4.27 -10.80 -24.10
N GLY A 155 4.15 -11.50 -25.22
CA GLY A 155 4.47 -10.96 -26.53
C GLY A 155 3.53 -9.87 -27.00
N SER A 156 4.00 -9.17 -28.03
CA SER A 156 3.28 -8.05 -28.62
C SER A 156 1.90 -8.46 -29.11
N GLN A 157 0.86 -7.71 -28.72
CA GLN A 157 -0.51 -7.87 -29.20
C GLN A 157 -1.16 -9.26 -28.94
N VAL A 158 -0.74 -10.01 -27.93
CA VAL A 158 -1.28 -11.37 -27.67
C VAL A 158 -2.74 -11.34 -27.23
N PHE A 159 -3.11 -10.42 -26.36
CA PHE A 159 -4.45 -10.31 -25.76
C PHE A 159 -5.20 -9.04 -26.21
N THR A 160 -4.60 -8.25 -27.11
CA THR A 160 -5.19 -6.99 -27.58
C THR A 160 -6.57 -7.20 -28.17
N GLN A 161 -7.47 -6.24 -27.92
CA GLN A 161 -8.77 -6.18 -28.60
C GLN A 161 -8.70 -5.42 -29.94
N TYR A 162 -7.54 -4.89 -30.33
CA TYR A 162 -7.33 -4.27 -31.64
C TYR A 162 -6.70 -5.23 -32.63
N LYS A 163 -7.37 -5.44 -33.77
CA LYS A 163 -6.69 -5.94 -34.98
C LYS A 163 -6.12 -4.76 -35.76
N ARG A 164 -4.85 -4.87 -36.12
CA ARG A 164 -4.16 -3.89 -36.96
C ARG A 164 -4.69 -4.01 -38.39
N ASP A 165 -5.50 -3.08 -38.86
CA ASP A 165 -5.56 -2.80 -40.30
C ASP A 165 -4.32 -1.96 -40.63
N ASN A 166 -3.40 -2.54 -41.39
CA ASN A 166 -2.09 -1.96 -41.75
C ASN A 166 -2.23 -0.72 -42.66
N TYR A 167 -2.65 0.42 -42.12
CA TYR A 167 -2.52 1.70 -42.83
C TYR A 167 -2.18 2.83 -41.84
N TYR A 168 -0.93 3.30 -41.93
CA TYR A 168 -0.40 4.53 -41.29
C TYR A 168 -0.06 4.57 -39.80
N GLY A 169 0.14 3.44 -39.11
CA GLY A 169 0.71 3.46 -37.75
C GLY A 169 -0.13 4.23 -36.72
N THR A 170 -1.40 4.47 -37.04
CA THR A 170 -2.41 5.03 -36.13
C THR A 170 -3.33 3.88 -35.75
N ILE A 171 -3.47 3.61 -34.45
CA ILE A 171 -4.40 2.59 -33.96
C ILE A 171 -5.82 3.11 -34.23
N HIS A 172 -6.54 2.49 -35.18
CA HIS A 172 -7.93 2.82 -35.46
C HIS A 172 -8.86 2.07 -34.49
N TYR A 173 -9.65 2.84 -33.74
CA TYR A 173 -10.57 2.36 -32.72
C TYR A 173 -11.82 1.72 -33.35
N TYR A 174 -11.78 0.41 -33.62
CA TYR A 174 -12.97 -0.33 -33.99
C TYR A 174 -13.48 -1.13 -32.78
N ASN A 175 -14.59 -0.68 -32.20
CA ASN A 175 -15.45 -1.53 -31.39
C ASN A 175 -16.02 -2.59 -32.34
N ASN A 176 -15.39 -3.75 -32.45
CA ASN A 176 -15.98 -4.86 -33.19
C ASN A 176 -16.33 -5.97 -32.19
N ASP A 177 -17.64 -6.14 -31.98
CA ASP A 177 -18.26 -6.98 -30.95
C ASP A 177 -17.95 -8.49 -31.10
N ASP A 178 -17.26 -8.91 -32.17
CA ASP A 178 -16.97 -10.32 -32.49
C ASP A 178 -15.70 -10.89 -31.81
N TYR A 179 -14.88 -10.04 -31.18
CA TYR A 179 -13.65 -10.46 -30.47
C TYR A 179 -13.60 -9.92 -29.04
N SER A 180 -14.74 -9.87 -28.36
CA SER A 180 -14.81 -9.47 -26.95
C SER A 180 -13.96 -10.40 -26.10
N ASN A 181 -12.69 -10.05 -25.87
CA ASN A 181 -11.86 -10.72 -24.90
C ASN A 181 -12.49 -10.40 -23.53
N PHE A 182 -13.19 -11.38 -22.96
CA PHE A 182 -13.83 -11.25 -21.64
C PHE A 182 -12.82 -11.31 -20.50
N LEU A 183 -11.52 -11.22 -20.78
CA LEU A 183 -10.46 -11.25 -19.78
C LEU A 183 -10.71 -10.19 -18.71
N GLU A 184 -11.10 -10.66 -17.53
CA GLU A 184 -11.30 -9.88 -16.31
C GLU A 184 -10.06 -9.93 -15.39
N SER A 185 -9.31 -11.03 -15.41
CA SER A 185 -8.04 -11.11 -14.69
C SER A 185 -7.02 -12.01 -15.39
N VAL A 186 -5.74 -11.68 -15.23
CA VAL A 186 -4.62 -12.50 -15.70
C VAL A 186 -3.62 -12.72 -14.58
N THR A 187 -3.19 -13.96 -14.40
CA THR A 187 -2.03 -14.32 -13.59
C THR A 187 -0.85 -14.60 -14.53
N LEU A 188 0.21 -13.82 -14.40
CA LEU A 188 1.48 -14.02 -15.05
C LEU A 188 2.35 -15.00 -14.26
N PRO A 189 3.18 -15.82 -14.92
CA PRO A 189 4.14 -16.66 -14.22
C PRO A 189 5.22 -15.81 -13.57
N ASP A 190 5.79 -16.26 -12.44
CA ASP A 190 6.84 -15.50 -11.73
C ASP A 190 8.11 -15.30 -12.57
N THR A 191 8.30 -16.10 -13.60
CA THR A 191 9.37 -15.97 -14.60
C THR A 191 9.13 -14.84 -15.61
N CYS A 192 7.91 -14.29 -15.68
CA CYS A 192 7.57 -13.20 -16.58
C CYS A 192 8.21 -11.89 -16.12
N THR A 193 9.10 -11.34 -16.95
CA THR A 193 9.84 -10.09 -16.65
C THR A 193 9.46 -8.93 -17.56
N GLU A 194 8.72 -9.16 -18.64
CA GLU A 194 8.39 -8.12 -19.61
C GLU A 194 7.01 -8.33 -20.24
N ILE A 195 6.29 -7.23 -20.43
CA ILE A 195 5.07 -7.16 -21.24
C ILE A 195 5.38 -6.29 -22.44
N GLU A 196 5.33 -6.87 -23.64
CA GLU A 196 5.70 -6.20 -24.87
C GLU A 196 4.59 -5.27 -25.43
N TYR A 197 4.87 -4.68 -26.59
CA TYR A 197 4.02 -3.72 -27.28
C TYR A 197 2.54 -4.15 -27.36
N ALA A 198 1.66 -3.34 -26.78
CA ALA A 198 0.21 -3.49 -26.86
C ALA A 198 -0.32 -4.89 -26.45
N ALA A 199 0.39 -5.64 -25.60
CA ALA A 199 0.04 -7.01 -25.25
C ALA A 199 -1.40 -7.16 -24.73
N PHE A 200 -1.87 -6.23 -23.91
CA PHE A 200 -3.23 -6.20 -23.34
C PHE A 200 -4.03 -4.96 -23.78
N CYS A 201 -3.61 -4.27 -24.85
CA CYS A 201 -4.26 -3.04 -25.29
C CYS A 201 -5.77 -3.23 -25.54
N ALA A 202 -6.57 -2.33 -25.00
CA ALA A 202 -8.03 -2.33 -24.96
C ALA A 202 -8.66 -3.60 -24.38
N CYS A 203 -8.00 -4.28 -23.43
CA CYS A 203 -8.69 -5.26 -22.58
C CYS A 203 -9.66 -4.53 -21.63
N VAL A 204 -10.79 -4.06 -22.14
CA VAL A 204 -11.72 -3.17 -21.43
C VAL A 204 -12.36 -3.80 -20.19
N HIS A 205 -12.37 -5.14 -20.11
CA HIS A 205 -12.88 -5.88 -18.96
C HIS A 205 -11.80 -6.27 -17.95
N LEU A 206 -10.50 -6.12 -18.29
CA LEU A 206 -9.40 -6.55 -17.45
C LEU A 206 -9.33 -5.66 -16.22
N LYS A 207 -9.60 -6.25 -15.05
CA LYS A 207 -9.58 -5.58 -13.75
C LYS A 207 -8.27 -5.77 -13.02
N ASN A 208 -7.64 -6.94 -13.15
CA ASN A 208 -6.49 -7.30 -12.32
C ASN A 208 -5.42 -8.06 -13.09
N VAL A 209 -4.17 -7.67 -12.86
CA VAL A 209 -2.97 -8.39 -13.32
C VAL A 209 -2.21 -8.85 -12.08
N TYR A 210 -2.03 -10.16 -11.92
CA TYR A 210 -1.38 -10.77 -10.77
C TYR A 210 -0.07 -11.46 -11.18
N GLY A 211 0.86 -11.54 -10.24
CA GLY A 211 2.11 -12.28 -10.41
C GLY A 211 3.07 -11.65 -11.41
N GLY A 212 4.12 -12.39 -11.75
CA GLY A 212 5.23 -11.89 -12.55
C GLY A 212 6.22 -11.06 -11.74
N ASN A 213 7.44 -10.97 -12.26
CA ASN A 213 8.51 -10.12 -11.76
C ASN A 213 8.81 -9.03 -12.79
N LEU A 214 7.77 -8.29 -13.16
CA LEU A 214 7.78 -7.35 -14.28
C LEU A 214 8.84 -6.27 -14.09
N LYS A 215 9.83 -6.24 -14.98
CA LYS A 215 10.86 -5.22 -15.11
C LYS A 215 10.47 -4.13 -16.08
N ILE A 216 9.82 -4.51 -17.18
CA ILE A 216 9.47 -3.61 -18.29
C ILE A 216 8.00 -3.77 -18.63
N ILE A 217 7.29 -2.65 -18.72
CA ILE A 217 5.95 -2.55 -19.27
C ILE A 217 6.05 -1.73 -20.56
N GLY A 218 5.89 -2.40 -21.69
CA GLY A 218 6.15 -1.86 -23.02
C GLY A 218 5.12 -0.86 -23.53
N ASP A 219 5.44 -0.27 -24.68
CA ASP A 219 4.61 0.72 -25.36
C ASP A 219 3.15 0.22 -25.52
N TYR A 220 2.16 1.01 -25.11
CA TYR A 220 0.71 0.69 -25.16
C TYR A 220 0.28 -0.61 -24.44
N ALA A 221 1.12 -1.23 -23.61
CA ALA A 221 0.88 -2.56 -23.04
C ALA A 221 -0.52 -2.74 -22.43
N PHE A 222 -1.02 -1.73 -21.72
CA PHE A 222 -2.35 -1.67 -21.11
C PHE A 222 -3.14 -0.41 -21.51
N ASP A 223 -2.84 0.20 -22.67
CA ASP A 223 -3.64 1.31 -23.19
C ASP A 223 -5.12 0.90 -23.27
N ARG A 224 -6.04 1.73 -22.77
CA ARG A 224 -7.49 1.51 -22.76
C ARG A 224 -7.97 0.26 -22.01
N CYS A 225 -7.19 -0.26 -21.07
CA CYS A 225 -7.71 -1.19 -20.05
C CYS A 225 -8.57 -0.45 -19.03
N VAL A 226 -9.71 0.11 -19.46
CA VAL A 226 -10.49 1.08 -18.67
C VAL A 226 -10.97 0.54 -17.31
N SER A 227 -11.08 -0.78 -17.17
CA SER A 227 -11.47 -1.46 -15.92
C SER A 227 -10.30 -1.89 -15.03
N LEU A 228 -9.04 -1.67 -15.43
CA LEU A 228 -7.87 -2.12 -14.68
C LEU A 228 -7.77 -1.37 -13.36
N GLU A 229 -7.93 -2.10 -12.25
CA GLU A 229 -7.90 -1.57 -10.89
C GLU A 229 -6.54 -1.77 -10.24
N SER A 230 -5.88 -2.91 -10.49
CA SER A 230 -4.62 -3.27 -9.84
C SER A 230 -3.63 -4.02 -10.76
N ILE A 231 -2.36 -3.68 -10.59
CA ILE A 231 -1.19 -4.33 -11.18
C ILE A 231 -0.01 -4.20 -10.21
N ASP A 232 0.79 -5.25 -10.05
CA ASP A 232 2.00 -5.21 -9.24
C ASP A 232 3.16 -4.57 -10.00
N LEU A 233 3.68 -3.47 -9.48
CA LEU A 233 4.82 -2.70 -10.03
C LEU A 233 6.06 -2.76 -9.11
N SER A 234 6.07 -3.64 -8.12
CA SER A 234 7.11 -3.73 -7.07
C SER A 234 8.52 -4.02 -7.60
N ASN A 235 8.61 -4.58 -8.80
CA ASN A 235 9.87 -4.91 -9.46
C ASN A 235 10.12 -4.10 -10.75
N THR A 236 9.18 -3.26 -11.15
CA THR A 236 9.19 -2.56 -12.43
C THR A 236 10.17 -1.41 -12.42
N GLU A 237 10.99 -1.32 -13.47
CA GLU A 237 12.04 -0.31 -13.63
C GLU A 237 11.69 0.70 -14.73
N LEU A 238 10.98 0.24 -15.77
CA LEU A 238 10.60 1.02 -16.95
C LEU A 238 9.11 0.86 -17.27
N ILE A 239 8.42 2.00 -17.37
CA ILE A 239 7.08 2.12 -17.93
C ILE A 239 7.21 2.91 -19.24
N ASP A 240 6.96 2.25 -20.37
CA ASP A 240 7.11 2.81 -21.70
C ASP A 240 5.91 3.66 -22.15
N ARG A 241 5.92 4.14 -23.40
CA ARG A 241 5.00 5.20 -23.85
C ARG A 241 3.58 4.67 -23.90
N TYR A 242 2.63 5.50 -23.49
CA TYR A 242 1.19 5.16 -23.51
C TYR A 242 0.84 3.86 -22.75
N ALA A 243 1.76 3.30 -21.94
CA ALA A 243 1.61 1.98 -21.35
C ALA A 243 0.30 1.82 -20.56
N PHE A 244 -0.14 2.88 -19.89
CA PHE A 244 -1.40 2.94 -19.16
C PHE A 244 -2.33 4.06 -19.65
N GLU A 245 -2.23 4.50 -20.90
CA GLU A 245 -3.14 5.53 -21.44
C GLU A 245 -4.62 5.12 -21.27
N TYR A 246 -5.51 6.05 -20.89
CA TYR A 246 -6.94 5.80 -20.64
C TYR A 246 -7.28 4.73 -19.57
N ASN A 247 -6.39 4.41 -18.62
CA ASN A 247 -6.75 3.56 -17.48
C ASN A 247 -7.57 4.34 -16.44
N GLN A 248 -8.89 4.33 -16.58
CA GLN A 248 -9.80 5.13 -15.76
C GLN A 248 -10.08 4.52 -14.36
N SER A 249 -10.00 3.20 -14.23
CA SER A 249 -10.21 2.49 -12.96
C SER A 249 -8.94 2.35 -12.12
N LEU A 250 -7.77 2.58 -12.70
CA LEU A 250 -6.50 2.51 -11.97
C LEU A 250 -6.44 3.71 -11.03
N LYS A 251 -6.47 3.46 -9.72
CA LYS A 251 -6.50 4.52 -8.69
C LYS A 251 -5.14 4.78 -8.06
N THR A 252 -4.33 3.74 -7.92
CA THR A 252 -3.09 3.81 -7.16
C THR A 252 -1.96 3.22 -7.97
N VAL A 253 -0.85 3.96 -8.07
CA VAL A 253 0.40 3.55 -8.70
C VAL A 253 1.51 3.83 -7.71
N GLU A 254 2.08 2.79 -7.10
CA GLU A 254 3.16 2.89 -6.13
C GLU A 254 4.30 1.94 -6.49
N SER A 255 5.53 2.45 -6.53
CA SER A 255 6.71 1.65 -6.75
C SER A 255 7.99 2.37 -6.32
N ASP A 256 8.81 1.69 -5.54
CA ASP A 256 10.15 2.16 -5.17
C ASP A 256 11.21 1.79 -6.24
N THR A 257 10.88 0.98 -7.23
CA THR A 257 11.84 0.49 -8.25
C THR A 257 11.76 1.25 -9.57
N VAL A 258 10.63 1.87 -9.89
CA VAL A 258 10.43 2.56 -11.18
C VAL A 258 11.41 3.72 -11.31
N LYS A 259 12.26 3.64 -12.35
CA LYS A 259 13.28 4.63 -12.69
C LYS A 259 12.91 5.51 -13.85
N THR A 260 12.19 4.96 -14.82
CA THR A 260 11.80 5.67 -16.04
C THR A 260 10.31 5.50 -16.33
N VAL A 261 9.63 6.62 -16.54
CA VAL A 261 8.27 6.68 -17.10
C VAL A 261 8.37 7.47 -18.40
N ARG A 262 7.96 6.89 -19.53
CA ARG A 262 8.05 7.52 -20.86
C ARG A 262 6.79 8.32 -21.20
N ASP A 263 6.83 8.92 -22.38
CA ASP A 263 5.82 9.86 -22.88
C ASP A 263 4.41 9.29 -22.74
N LYS A 264 3.50 10.07 -22.13
CA LYS A 264 2.05 9.81 -22.07
C LYS A 264 1.66 8.48 -21.41
N ALA A 265 2.57 7.89 -20.63
CA ALA A 265 2.33 6.61 -19.97
C ALA A 265 1.04 6.57 -19.13
N PHE A 266 0.61 7.69 -18.55
CA PHE A 266 -0.61 7.81 -17.75
C PHE A 266 -1.58 8.89 -18.27
N GLU A 267 -1.53 9.22 -19.58
CA GLU A 267 -2.43 10.22 -20.16
C GLU A 267 -3.89 9.70 -20.06
N TYR A 268 -4.83 10.59 -19.70
CA TYR A 268 -6.25 10.28 -19.44
C TYR A 268 -6.53 9.29 -18.29
N CYS A 269 -5.55 9.00 -17.42
CA CYS A 269 -5.79 8.33 -16.14
C CYS A 269 -6.46 9.26 -15.12
N THR A 270 -7.17 8.68 -14.14
CA THR A 270 -7.77 9.43 -13.03
C THR A 270 -7.28 8.92 -11.68
N LEU A 271 -5.96 8.98 -11.48
CA LEU A 271 -5.31 8.43 -10.29
C LEU A 271 -5.78 9.17 -9.03
N GLU A 272 -5.87 8.45 -7.92
CA GLU A 272 -5.94 9.05 -6.59
C GLU A 272 -4.54 9.22 -6.01
N ARG A 273 -3.62 8.30 -6.31
CA ARG A 273 -2.29 8.29 -5.72
C ARG A 273 -1.23 7.76 -6.69
N LEU A 274 -0.17 8.54 -6.86
CA LEU A 274 1.03 8.21 -7.63
C LEU A 274 2.26 8.38 -6.73
N VAL A 275 2.99 7.31 -6.45
CA VAL A 275 4.17 7.30 -5.56
C VAL A 275 5.33 6.56 -6.23
N LEU A 276 6.25 7.33 -6.81
CA LEU A 276 7.46 6.87 -7.48
C LEU A 276 8.68 7.64 -6.91
N PRO A 277 9.09 7.39 -5.66
CA PRO A 277 10.10 8.20 -4.96
C PRO A 277 11.49 8.10 -5.60
N ASN A 278 11.76 7.03 -6.36
CA ASN A 278 13.05 6.78 -7.01
C ASN A 278 13.04 7.05 -8.52
N LEU A 279 12.01 7.75 -9.03
CA LEU A 279 11.89 8.12 -10.44
C LEU A 279 13.01 9.08 -10.86
N GLU A 280 13.69 8.75 -11.96
CA GLU A 280 14.83 9.51 -12.50
C GLU A 280 14.47 10.25 -13.78
N THR A 281 13.71 9.60 -14.68
CA THR A 281 13.29 10.17 -15.96
C THR A 281 11.77 10.12 -16.12
N LEU A 282 11.18 11.26 -16.51
CA LEU A 282 9.77 11.36 -16.86
C LEU A 282 9.62 11.97 -18.27
N GLY A 283 8.92 11.26 -19.15
CA GLY A 283 8.61 11.68 -20.52
C GLY A 283 7.47 12.69 -20.61
N ASP A 284 7.17 13.16 -21.82
CA ASP A 284 6.16 14.20 -22.08
C ASP A 284 4.73 13.62 -22.01
N GLY A 285 3.80 14.26 -21.31
CA GLY A 285 2.39 13.85 -21.20
C GLY A 285 1.70 14.37 -19.95
N ASP A 286 0.38 14.45 -20.01
CA ASP A 286 -0.43 14.92 -18.88
C ASP A 286 -0.56 13.81 -17.82
N ILE A 287 -0.34 14.18 -16.55
CA ILE A 287 -0.54 13.30 -15.40
C ILE A 287 -1.59 13.94 -14.51
N TYR A 288 -2.68 13.22 -14.28
CA TYR A 288 -3.70 13.60 -13.31
C TYR A 288 -3.68 12.64 -12.11
N SER A 289 -3.47 13.16 -10.91
CA SER A 289 -3.59 12.38 -9.68
C SER A 289 -4.03 13.27 -8.51
N LYS A 290 -4.77 12.76 -7.52
CA LYS A 290 -5.03 13.55 -6.30
C LYS A 290 -3.76 13.75 -5.46
N TYR A 291 -2.88 12.76 -5.43
CA TYR A 291 -1.59 12.80 -4.73
C TYR A 291 -0.46 12.33 -5.65
N ILE A 292 0.64 13.07 -5.70
CA ILE A 292 1.85 12.73 -6.46
C ILE A 292 3.07 12.81 -5.52
N ASN A 293 3.88 11.76 -5.47
CA ASN A 293 5.23 11.75 -4.91
C ASN A 293 6.18 11.20 -5.98
N ILE A 294 6.92 12.07 -6.66
CA ILE A 294 7.91 11.70 -7.67
C ILE A 294 9.24 12.33 -7.25
N GLY A 295 10.18 11.54 -6.74
CA GLY A 295 11.29 12.07 -5.94
C GLY A 295 12.31 12.93 -6.71
N LYS A 296 13.47 12.36 -7.08
CA LYS A 296 14.61 13.08 -7.70
C LYS A 296 14.52 13.13 -9.24
N VAL A 297 13.38 13.50 -9.82
CA VAL A 297 13.31 13.67 -11.27
C VAL A 297 14.14 14.90 -11.66
N GLU A 298 15.34 14.69 -12.19
CA GLU A 298 16.27 15.77 -12.56
C GLU A 298 16.00 16.33 -13.96
N GLU A 299 15.31 15.58 -14.83
CA GLU A 299 15.08 15.94 -16.23
C GLU A 299 13.68 15.54 -16.72
N LEU A 300 12.94 16.51 -17.26
CA LEU A 300 11.75 16.28 -18.09
C LEU A 300 12.16 16.35 -19.56
N ARG A 301 11.85 15.31 -20.33
CA ARG A 301 12.18 15.29 -21.77
C ARG A 301 10.99 15.82 -22.58
N SER A 302 11.10 17.03 -23.13
CA SER A 302 10.17 17.54 -24.15
C SER A 302 10.69 17.25 -25.56
N ARG A 303 9.87 16.70 -26.45
CA ARG A 303 10.34 16.29 -27.79
C ARG A 303 10.07 17.29 -28.91
N ASP A 304 9.17 18.28 -28.74
CA ASP A 304 8.73 19.13 -29.85
C ASP A 304 8.58 20.64 -29.52
N GLN A 305 8.92 21.49 -30.49
CA GLN A 305 8.96 22.96 -30.42
C GLN A 305 7.57 23.63 -30.40
N TYR A 306 6.48 22.86 -30.39
CA TYR A 306 5.10 23.32 -30.61
C TYR A 306 4.07 22.87 -29.54
N HIS A 307 4.48 22.19 -28.47
CA HIS A 307 3.56 21.69 -27.45
C HIS A 307 3.51 22.55 -26.19
N VAL A 308 2.28 22.77 -25.71
CA VAL A 308 1.96 23.22 -24.35
C VAL A 308 2.48 22.10 -23.44
N GLY A 309 3.69 22.24 -22.89
CA GLY A 309 4.37 21.09 -22.30
C GLY A 309 3.64 20.53 -21.08
N ASN A 310 3.93 19.27 -20.74
CA ASN A 310 3.53 18.53 -19.54
C ASN A 310 2.58 19.27 -18.58
N ARG A 311 1.30 18.87 -18.57
CA ARG A 311 0.37 19.31 -17.52
C ARG A 311 0.24 18.23 -16.46
N ILE A 312 1.01 18.41 -15.39
CA ILE A 312 0.76 17.67 -14.15
C ILE A 312 -0.35 18.40 -13.38
N THR A 313 -1.52 17.77 -13.29
CA THR A 313 -2.66 18.27 -12.53
C THR A 313 -2.80 17.42 -11.27
N THR A 314 -2.66 18.04 -10.10
CA THR A 314 -2.83 17.34 -8.82
C THR A 314 -3.40 18.24 -7.74
N SER A 315 -4.05 17.64 -6.74
CA SER A 315 -4.39 18.33 -5.49
C SER A 315 -3.24 18.33 -4.48
N THR A 316 -2.24 17.47 -4.63
CA THR A 316 -1.06 17.38 -3.74
C THR A 316 0.18 16.85 -4.49
N MET A 317 1.32 17.54 -4.40
CA MET A 317 2.58 17.13 -5.03
C MET A 317 3.77 17.16 -4.08
N LEU A 318 4.59 16.11 -4.09
CA LEU A 318 5.92 16.01 -3.50
C LEU A 318 6.93 15.72 -4.62
N ALA A 319 7.64 16.76 -5.09
CA ALA A 319 8.62 16.67 -6.16
C ALA A 319 9.82 17.60 -5.90
N PRO A 320 10.68 17.27 -4.92
CA PRO A 320 11.64 18.21 -4.33
C PRO A 320 12.75 18.69 -5.29
N ASN A 321 13.00 18.01 -6.42
CA ASN A 321 14.10 18.32 -7.33
C ASN A 321 13.69 18.51 -8.80
N LEU A 322 12.40 18.71 -9.08
CA LEU A 322 11.90 18.83 -10.45
C LEU A 322 12.47 20.09 -11.14
N LYS A 323 13.46 19.93 -12.02
CA LYS A 323 14.00 21.03 -12.83
C LYS A 323 13.11 21.27 -14.04
N LYS A 324 12.65 22.51 -14.22
CA LYS A 324 11.88 22.94 -15.40
C LYS A 324 12.73 22.82 -16.66
N ILE A 325 12.38 21.90 -17.56
CA ILE A 325 12.95 21.81 -18.91
C ILE A 325 11.79 21.70 -19.91
N GLY A 326 11.75 22.60 -20.90
CA GLY A 326 10.88 22.55 -22.08
C GLY A 326 9.37 22.61 -21.82
N GLY A 327 8.76 23.79 -21.95
CA GLY A 327 7.29 23.97 -22.13
C GLY A 327 6.35 23.52 -21.01
N THR A 328 6.82 22.73 -20.03
CA THR A 328 6.03 22.12 -18.95
C THR A 328 5.27 23.18 -18.17
N THR A 329 3.94 23.13 -18.26
CA THR A 329 3.04 23.96 -17.47
C THR A 329 2.45 23.09 -16.37
N ILE A 330 2.98 23.14 -15.16
CA ILE A 330 2.29 22.58 -13.99
C ILE A 330 1.02 23.42 -13.79
N VAL A 331 -0.12 22.94 -14.30
CA VAL A 331 -1.40 23.63 -14.10
C VAL A 331 -2.11 23.02 -12.90
N HIS A 332 -1.99 23.69 -11.75
CA HIS A 332 -2.84 23.42 -10.60
C HIS A 332 -4.29 23.79 -10.94
N TYR A 333 -5.13 22.79 -11.23
CA TYR A 333 -6.58 22.93 -11.13
C TYR A 333 -7.01 22.48 -9.73
N ALA A 334 -6.89 23.37 -8.76
CA ALA A 334 -7.56 23.20 -7.48
C ALA A 334 -9.03 23.59 -7.66
N SER A 335 -9.88 22.62 -8.01
CA SER A 335 -11.31 22.75 -7.68
C SER A 335 -11.44 22.68 -6.16
N SER A 336 -11.37 23.85 -5.50
CA SER A 336 -11.38 24.08 -4.05
C SER A 336 -10.02 23.89 -3.34
N PRO A 337 -9.59 24.85 -2.49
CA PRO A 337 -8.39 24.72 -1.67
C PRO A 337 -8.71 23.74 -0.54
N ARG A 338 -8.10 22.55 -0.51
CA ARG A 338 -8.12 21.68 0.66
C ARG A 338 -6.76 20.98 0.80
N ASP A 339 -6.08 21.39 1.86
CA ASP A 339 -5.00 20.77 2.61
C ASP A 339 -4.08 19.75 1.91
N VAL A 340 -2.83 20.15 1.78
CA VAL A 340 -1.69 19.26 1.54
C VAL A 340 -1.08 18.91 2.89
N ILE A 341 -0.98 17.60 3.20
CA ILE A 341 -0.22 17.10 4.37
C ILE A 341 1.06 16.46 3.84
N VAL A 342 2.21 17.09 4.13
CA VAL A 342 3.54 16.51 3.88
C VAL A 342 4.19 16.19 5.23
N PRO A 343 4.53 14.93 5.54
CA PRO A 343 5.44 14.62 6.63
C PRO A 343 6.88 15.02 6.25
N LYS A 344 7.54 15.79 7.12
CA LYS A 344 8.97 16.18 7.09
C LYS A 344 9.42 17.23 6.06
N LEU A 345 8.89 18.45 6.16
CA LEU A 345 9.51 19.64 5.56
C LEU A 345 10.21 20.56 6.58
N ALA A 346 9.83 20.47 7.86
CA ALA A 346 10.37 21.24 8.97
C ALA A 346 10.66 20.30 10.15
N GLY A 347 11.84 20.41 10.75
CA GLY A 347 12.24 19.60 11.89
C GLY A 347 11.68 20.17 13.19
N ALA A 348 11.05 19.31 13.98
CA ALA A 348 10.68 19.64 15.35
C ALA A 348 11.93 19.57 16.24
N LEU A 349 12.24 20.66 16.94
CA LEU A 349 13.41 20.75 17.84
C LEU A 349 13.08 20.41 19.30
N GLY A 350 11.79 20.23 19.61
CA GLY A 350 11.29 19.98 20.96
C GLY A 350 10.69 21.23 21.61
N ALA A 351 10.44 21.15 22.92
CA ALA A 351 9.89 22.25 23.71
C ALA A 351 10.79 22.59 24.91
N SER A 352 10.80 23.86 25.31
CA SER A 352 11.58 24.37 26.43
C SER A 352 10.77 25.33 27.30
N ILE A 353 11.23 25.51 28.55
CA ILE A 353 10.59 26.40 29.52
C ILE A 353 11.18 27.81 29.47
N ARG A 354 10.34 28.82 29.71
CA ARG A 354 10.76 30.20 29.93
C ARG A 354 10.42 30.62 31.35
N LEU A 355 11.46 30.74 32.18
CA LEU A 355 11.34 31.05 33.61
C LEU A 355 10.86 32.49 33.87
N SER A 356 11.25 33.43 33.00
CA SER A 356 10.99 34.86 33.21
C SER A 356 9.51 35.26 33.18
N ASP A 357 8.67 34.47 32.52
CA ASP A 357 7.29 34.79 32.19
C ASP A 357 6.37 33.56 32.25
N SER A 358 6.74 32.56 33.07
CA SER A 358 5.97 31.30 33.23
C SER A 358 5.50 30.74 31.88
N GLY A 359 6.42 30.63 30.93
CA GLY A 359 6.11 30.37 29.53
C GLY A 359 6.57 29.01 29.01
N LEU A 360 5.89 28.52 27.97
CA LEU A 360 6.23 27.32 27.20
C LEU A 360 6.63 27.72 25.77
N ARG A 361 7.77 27.21 25.30
CA ARG A 361 8.30 27.45 23.95
C ARG A 361 8.38 26.15 23.16
N PHE A 362 7.83 26.14 21.95
CA PHE A 362 8.04 25.08 20.96
C PHE A 362 9.02 25.56 19.88
N GLY A 363 10.08 24.79 19.65
CA GLY A 363 11.12 25.11 18.67
C GLY A 363 10.96 24.31 17.39
N PHE A 364 11.10 24.99 16.25
CA PHE A 364 11.04 24.37 14.93
C PHE A 364 12.14 24.96 14.03
N ASN A 365 12.72 24.12 13.16
CA ASN A 365 13.63 24.55 12.11
C ASN A 365 13.09 24.18 10.73
N TRP A 366 13.49 24.96 9.74
CA TRP A 366 13.22 24.67 8.33
C TRP A 366 14.53 24.40 7.61
N ASP A 367 14.51 23.35 6.79
CA ASP A 367 15.63 23.04 5.93
C ASP A 367 15.52 23.82 4.61
N ASN A 368 16.67 24.13 4.02
CA ASN A 368 16.81 25.03 2.86
C ASN A 368 16.13 24.50 1.58
N GLY A 369 15.66 23.25 1.56
CA GLY A 369 14.87 22.69 0.47
C GLY A 369 13.52 23.41 0.25
N THR A 370 13.01 24.11 1.27
CA THR A 370 11.77 24.90 1.18
C THR A 370 11.96 26.29 0.60
N ASP A 371 13.17 26.84 0.70
CA ASP A 371 13.49 28.18 0.21
C ASP A 371 13.55 28.24 -1.32
N TYR A 372 13.79 27.12 -2.01
CA TYR A 372 13.71 27.06 -3.47
C TYR A 372 12.27 27.22 -4.00
N GLN A 373 11.27 26.64 -3.30
CA GLN A 373 9.85 26.80 -3.61
C GLN A 373 9.36 28.22 -3.30
N ALA A 374 9.88 28.82 -2.21
CA ALA A 374 9.59 30.20 -1.82
C ALA A 374 10.28 31.26 -2.72
N ALA A 375 11.44 30.95 -3.31
CA ALA A 375 12.20 31.90 -4.14
C ALA A 375 11.55 32.27 -5.48
N HIS A 376 10.45 31.60 -5.86
CA HIS A 376 9.75 31.78 -7.13
C HIS A 376 8.31 32.31 -6.95
N THR A 377 7.94 32.78 -5.75
CA THR A 377 6.64 33.40 -5.49
C THR A 377 6.70 34.40 -4.34
N ASP A 378 5.85 35.42 -4.39
CA ASP A 378 5.65 36.38 -3.30
C ASP A 378 4.57 35.91 -2.30
N ASP A 379 3.81 34.84 -2.62
CA ASP A 379 2.79 34.28 -1.73
C ASP A 379 3.38 33.19 -0.82
N VAL A 380 4.19 33.64 0.15
CA VAL A 380 4.77 32.78 1.18
C VAL A 380 4.40 33.29 2.56
N GLU A 381 3.87 32.41 3.40
CA GLU A 381 3.52 32.73 4.79
C GLU A 381 4.04 31.64 5.74
N TYR A 382 4.71 32.03 6.82
CA TYR A 382 5.16 31.11 7.85
C TYR A 382 4.21 31.22 9.05
N GLY A 383 4.05 30.14 9.82
CA GLY A 383 3.26 30.22 11.04
C GLY A 383 3.20 28.91 11.82
N PHE A 384 2.24 28.87 12.75
CA PHE A 384 2.00 27.74 13.63
C PHE A 384 0.52 27.40 13.71
N VAL A 385 0.26 26.13 13.98
CA VAL A 385 -1.05 25.63 14.39
C VAL A 385 -0.89 25.00 15.77
N TYR A 386 -1.82 25.29 16.68
CA TYR A 386 -1.84 24.71 18.02
C TYR A 386 -3.25 24.41 18.52
N ALA A 387 -3.35 23.45 19.44
CA ALA A 387 -4.56 23.10 20.16
C ALA A 387 -4.26 22.95 21.65
N TYR A 388 -5.23 23.26 22.52
CA TYR A 388 -5.12 23.11 23.98
C TYR A 388 -5.54 21.70 24.42
N GLU A 389 -5.11 20.71 23.66
CA GLU A 389 -5.32 19.31 23.92
C GLU A 389 -4.26 18.51 23.17
N ARG A 390 -4.11 17.24 23.56
CA ARG A 390 -3.32 16.28 22.80
C ARG A 390 -4.08 15.87 21.54
N THR A 391 -3.44 16.02 20.40
CA THR A 391 -3.95 15.50 19.12
C THR A 391 -2.79 15.02 18.24
N ASP A 392 -3.07 13.98 17.47
CA ASP A 392 -2.19 13.48 16.41
C ASP A 392 -2.62 14.02 15.02
N ASP A 393 -3.70 14.78 14.97
CA ASP A 393 -4.22 15.47 13.79
C ASP A 393 -4.39 16.98 14.08
N LEU A 394 -3.51 17.79 13.51
CA LEU A 394 -3.46 19.23 13.73
C LEU A 394 -3.12 19.95 12.43
N THR A 395 -4.06 20.77 11.95
CA THR A 395 -4.03 21.54 10.69
C THR A 395 -4.63 22.93 10.90
N VAL A 396 -4.47 23.83 9.91
CA VAL A 396 -5.06 25.18 10.00
C VAL A 396 -6.60 25.19 10.03
N GLU A 397 -7.25 24.09 9.65
CA GLU A 397 -8.71 23.97 9.66
C GLU A 397 -9.25 23.58 11.04
N ASN A 398 -8.53 22.72 11.78
CA ASN A 398 -8.97 22.17 13.06
C ASN A 398 -8.25 22.77 14.28
N GLY A 399 -7.19 23.57 14.08
CA GLY A 399 -6.41 24.19 15.14
C GLY A 399 -6.43 25.71 15.15
N LYS A 400 -5.85 26.30 16.21
CA LYS A 400 -5.64 27.75 16.31
C LYS A 400 -4.39 28.15 15.54
N ARG A 401 -4.52 29.14 14.64
CA ARG A 401 -3.45 29.60 13.75
C ARG A 401 -2.75 30.85 14.27
N ARG A 402 -1.43 30.91 14.14
CA ARG A 402 -0.61 32.11 14.40
C ARG A 402 0.43 32.29 13.29
N VAL A 403 0.35 33.41 12.58
CA VAL A 403 1.34 33.80 11.55
C VAL A 403 2.66 34.20 12.21
N ALA A 404 3.78 33.87 11.56
CA ALA A 404 5.13 34.18 11.98
C ALA A 404 5.90 34.90 10.88
N GLU A 405 6.71 35.89 11.25
CA GLU A 405 7.64 36.57 10.33
C GLU A 405 8.88 35.73 10.12
N LYS A 406 9.36 35.57 8.87
CA LYS A 406 10.55 34.79 8.53
C LYS A 406 11.81 35.33 9.24
N ARG A 407 12.57 34.46 9.93
CA ARG A 407 13.79 34.78 10.68
C ARG A 407 14.91 33.87 10.24
N VAL A 408 15.74 34.38 9.34
CA VAL A 408 16.94 33.69 8.87
C VAL A 408 18.08 34.04 9.83
N ASP A 409 18.72 33.04 10.41
CA ASP A 409 19.91 33.22 11.23
C ASP A 409 21.16 33.47 10.36
N ALA A 410 22.28 33.83 10.99
CA ALA A 410 23.51 34.19 10.30
C ALA A 410 24.10 33.04 9.45
N ASP A 411 23.72 31.80 9.74
CA ASP A 411 24.17 30.58 9.05
C ASP A 411 23.22 30.18 7.91
N GLY A 412 22.19 31.00 7.63
CA GLY A 412 21.21 30.74 6.59
C GLY A 412 20.16 29.70 6.98
N LYS A 413 20.08 29.29 8.25
CA LYS A 413 19.01 28.43 8.75
C LYS A 413 17.85 29.29 9.25
N THR A 414 16.64 28.81 9.05
CA THR A 414 15.45 29.54 9.53
C THR A 414 14.91 28.80 10.75
N SER A 415 15.02 29.42 11.93
CA SER A 415 14.55 28.86 13.20
C SER A 415 13.48 29.75 13.83
N PHE A 416 12.38 29.13 14.27
CA PHE A 416 11.25 29.85 14.84
C PHE A 416 10.74 29.19 16.09
N ASN A 417 10.11 30.01 16.93
CA ASN A 417 9.57 29.61 18.20
C ASN A 417 8.11 30.03 18.32
N LEU A 418 7.24 29.08 18.62
CA LEU A 418 5.91 29.38 19.15
C LEU A 418 6.04 29.51 20.66
N VAL A 419 5.65 30.66 21.21
CA VAL A 419 5.79 30.95 22.65
C VAL A 419 4.43 31.27 23.25
N PHE A 420 4.11 30.56 24.33
CA PHE A 420 3.02 30.84 25.27
C PHE A 420 3.65 31.45 26.52
N THR A 421 3.14 32.59 26.99
CA THR A 421 3.59 33.27 28.22
C THR A 421 2.45 33.36 29.21
N ASP A 422 2.78 33.65 30.47
CA ASP A 422 1.83 33.94 31.54
C ASP A 422 0.80 32.81 31.72
N ILE A 423 1.25 31.56 31.60
CA ILE A 423 0.38 30.39 31.74
C ILE A 423 -0.14 30.36 33.19
N PRO A 424 -1.46 30.38 33.42
CA PRO A 424 -2.00 30.30 34.77
C PRO A 424 -1.65 28.95 35.41
N LYS A 425 -1.34 28.95 36.71
CA LYS A 425 -1.00 27.74 37.48
C LYS A 425 -2.01 26.60 37.33
N ALA A 426 -3.31 26.93 37.24
CA ALA A 426 -4.38 25.95 37.03
C ALA A 426 -4.27 25.17 35.70
N ASN A 427 -3.45 25.66 34.75
CA ASN A 427 -3.30 25.10 33.41
C ASN A 427 -1.91 24.49 33.19
N TYR A 428 -1.07 24.35 34.23
CA TYR A 428 0.28 23.81 34.09
C TYR A 428 0.29 22.40 33.48
N ASP A 429 -0.73 21.59 33.78
CA ASP A 429 -0.82 20.20 33.32
C ASP A 429 -1.53 20.07 31.95
N THR A 430 -2.08 21.17 31.42
CA THR A 430 -2.78 21.15 30.14
C THR A 430 -1.80 20.83 29.01
N GLU A 431 -2.03 19.73 28.31
CA GLU A 431 -1.26 19.39 27.12
C GLU A 431 -1.60 20.34 25.97
N ILE A 432 -0.57 20.86 25.32
CA ILE A 432 -0.67 21.68 24.12
C ILE A 432 0.02 20.93 23.00
N SER A 433 -0.74 20.56 21.97
CA SER A 433 -0.21 20.12 20.69
C SER A 433 0.06 21.33 19.81
N ALA A 434 1.27 21.43 19.27
CA ALA A 434 1.67 22.48 18.36
C ALA A 434 2.53 21.92 17.21
N ARG A 435 2.37 22.49 16.03
CA ARG A 435 3.26 22.26 14.90
C ARG A 435 3.45 23.55 14.11
N ALA A 436 4.54 23.63 13.39
CA ALA A 436 4.75 24.72 12.48
C ALA A 436 4.18 24.46 11.08
N TYR A 437 3.90 25.53 10.33
CA TYR A 437 3.56 25.47 8.92
C TYR A 437 4.29 26.52 8.06
N VAL A 438 4.38 26.23 6.77
CA VAL A 438 4.64 27.22 5.70
C VAL A 438 3.53 27.10 4.69
N ARG A 439 2.97 28.23 4.28
CA ARG A 439 2.02 28.33 3.18
C ARG A 439 2.76 28.88 1.98
N ILE A 440 2.77 28.17 0.86
CA ILE A 440 3.35 28.64 -0.40
C ILE A 440 2.26 28.54 -1.46
N ASN A 441 1.89 29.65 -2.09
CA ASN A 441 0.82 29.69 -3.10
C ASN A 441 -0.50 29.07 -2.61
N GLY A 442 -0.92 29.40 -1.38
CA GLY A 442 -2.11 28.83 -0.75
C GLY A 442 -1.98 27.39 -0.21
N VAL A 443 -0.84 26.72 -0.38
CA VAL A 443 -0.60 25.33 0.05
C VAL A 443 0.14 25.27 1.37
N TYR A 444 -0.38 24.56 2.37
CA TYR A 444 0.25 24.40 3.68
C TYR A 444 1.20 23.19 3.72
N PHE A 445 2.36 23.38 4.35
CA PHE A 445 3.38 22.36 4.63
C PHE A 445 3.66 22.38 6.11
N TYR A 446 3.75 21.23 6.78
CA TYR A 446 3.80 21.18 8.24
C TYR A 446 5.01 20.45 8.81
N SER A 447 5.43 20.81 10.04
CA SER A 447 6.38 20.03 10.86
C SER A 447 5.70 18.84 11.52
N ASP A 448 6.46 17.97 12.20
CA ASP A 448 5.87 17.02 13.15
C ASP A 448 5.11 17.75 14.27
N ILE A 449 4.11 17.08 14.86
CA ILE A 449 3.36 17.58 16.00
C ILE A 449 4.17 17.37 17.27
N LEU A 450 4.32 18.43 18.05
CA LEU A 450 4.88 18.39 19.40
C LEU A 450 3.76 18.58 20.41
N THR A 451 3.61 17.62 21.32
CA THR A 451 2.64 17.71 22.43
C THR A 451 3.35 17.79 23.76
N ARG A 452 3.14 18.87 24.52
CA ARG A 452 3.77 19.09 25.84
C ARG A 452 2.86 19.92 26.75
N SER A 453 2.98 19.72 28.05
CA SER A 453 2.43 20.62 29.09
C SER A 453 3.55 21.46 29.72
N PHE A 454 3.19 22.58 30.35
CA PHE A 454 4.17 23.43 31.05
C PHE A 454 4.81 22.66 32.21
N GLU A 455 4.00 21.97 33.01
CA GLU A 455 4.46 21.12 34.12
C GLU A 455 5.38 20.00 33.63
N GLY A 456 5.02 19.32 32.53
CA GLY A 456 5.79 18.21 31.98
C GLY A 456 7.19 18.64 31.54
N VAL A 457 7.31 19.82 30.90
CA VAL A 457 8.62 20.37 30.51
C VAL A 457 9.38 20.87 31.74
N ALA A 458 8.71 21.48 32.72
CA ALA A 458 9.33 21.91 33.97
C ALA A 458 9.93 20.74 34.75
N ASN A 459 9.18 19.65 34.88
CA ASN A 459 9.60 18.44 35.58
C ASN A 459 10.79 17.77 34.88
N ALA A 460 10.81 17.75 33.55
CA ALA A 460 11.96 17.28 32.79
C ALA A 460 13.22 18.10 33.08
N VAL A 461 13.10 19.43 33.14
CA VAL A 461 14.22 20.35 33.49
C VAL A 461 14.71 20.13 34.92
N LEU A 462 13.80 19.93 35.88
CA LEU A 462 14.17 19.67 37.28
C LEU A 462 14.86 18.32 37.47
N ALA A 463 14.49 17.31 36.67
CA ALA A 463 15.05 15.97 36.72
C ALA A 463 16.39 15.83 35.98
N ASP A 464 16.74 16.76 35.10
CA ASP A 464 17.95 16.72 34.30
C ASP A 464 19.20 17.04 35.16
N PRO A 465 20.15 16.10 35.35
CA PRO A 465 21.34 16.31 36.16
C PRO A 465 22.32 17.32 35.56
N ASP A 466 22.24 17.59 34.25
CA ASP A 466 23.17 18.46 33.54
C ASP A 466 22.76 19.95 33.59
N ILE A 467 21.56 20.25 34.10
CA ILE A 467 21.05 21.62 34.25
C ILE A 467 21.48 22.23 35.59
N ASP A 468 21.97 23.48 35.54
CA ASP A 468 22.45 24.25 36.69
C ASP A 468 21.39 24.41 37.80
N GLU A 469 21.81 24.22 39.06
CA GLU A 469 20.90 24.27 40.21
C GLU A 469 20.30 25.66 40.47
N ASN A 470 20.91 26.75 40.02
CA ASN A 470 20.29 28.08 40.13
C ASN A 470 19.08 28.18 39.20
N ILE A 471 19.16 27.60 38.00
CA ILE A 471 18.04 27.54 37.04
C ILE A 471 16.90 26.71 37.63
N LYS A 472 17.21 25.54 38.21
CA LYS A 472 16.21 24.70 38.87
C LYS A 472 15.56 25.39 40.07
N SER A 473 16.35 26.13 40.87
CA SER A 473 15.84 26.88 42.01
C SER A 473 14.89 28.00 41.58
N GLN A 474 15.22 28.74 40.52
CA GLN A 474 14.33 29.75 39.93
C GLN A 474 13.04 29.13 39.37
N LEU A 475 13.14 27.95 38.74
CA LEU A 475 11.98 27.23 38.25
C LEU A 475 11.05 26.78 39.38
N ARG A 476 11.59 26.25 40.48
CA ARG A 476 10.80 25.89 41.67
C ARG A 476 10.02 27.10 42.20
N LEU A 477 10.67 28.26 42.32
CA LEU A 477 10.00 29.50 42.74
C LEU A 477 8.88 29.92 41.76
N THR A 478 9.09 29.71 40.47
CA THR A 478 8.09 30.02 39.43
C THR A 478 6.89 29.07 39.46
N LEU A 479 7.09 27.81 39.85
CA LEU A 479 6.02 26.82 40.02
C LEU A 479 5.24 27.03 41.32
N GLU A 480 5.90 27.57 42.35
CA GLU A 480 5.30 27.89 43.65
C GLU A 480 4.46 29.17 43.63
N ALA A 481 4.93 30.20 42.91
CA ALA A 481 4.16 31.41 42.58
C ALA A 481 2.90 31.08 41.79
#